data_AF-C5AU19-F1
#
_entry.id   AF-C5AU19-F1
#
_cell.length_a   1.000
_cell.length_b   1.000
_cell.length_c   1.000
_cell.angle_alpha   90.00
_cell.angle_beta   90.00
_cell.angle_gamma   90.00
#
_symmetry.space_group_name_H-M   'P 1'
#
loop_
_entity.id
_entity.type
_entity.pdbx_description
1 polymer ?
#
loop_
_entity_poly.entity_id
_entity_poly.type
_entity_poly.pdbx_seq_one_letter_code
_entity_poly.pdbx_strand_id
1 'polypeptide(L)'
;MVEIKLTPGHGRDATALTERRPLGATIARYRMTRETVGSGGEETALIVEVQRGGGVIRLEASAQRDDGAEPDFEPAWSALATARCTETR
;
A
#
# COMPACT_ATOMS: atom_id res chain seq x y z
N MET A 1 -0.81 -3.36 15.16
CA MET A 1 -0.97 -1.96 14.70
C MET A 1 -0.58 -1.92 13.24
N VAL A 2 -1.25 -1.10 12.41
CA VAL A 2 -0.87 -0.93 11.00
C VAL A 2 -0.18 0.42 10.87
N GLU A 3 1.03 0.41 10.33
CA GLU A 3 1.75 1.62 9.96
C GLU A 3 1.44 1.95 8.50
N ILE A 4 1.18 3.22 8.19
CA ILE A 4 0.76 3.67 6.85
C ILE A 4 1.61 4.86 6.44
N LYS A 5 2.21 4.78 5.25
CA LYS A 5 2.97 5.85 4.63
C LYS A 5 2.43 6.11 3.23
N LEU A 6 2.18 7.39 2.94
CA LEU A 6 1.76 7.87 1.63
C LEU A 6 2.84 8.77 1.05
N THR A 7 3.26 8.51 -0.18
CA THR A 7 4.28 9.29 -0.89
C THR A 7 3.91 9.50 -2.35
N PRO A 8 4.45 10.53 -3.01
CA PRO A 8 4.42 10.60 -4.47
C PRO A 8 5.11 9.36 -5.05
N GLY A 9 4.41 8.63 -5.91
CA GLY A 9 4.96 7.52 -6.66
C GLY A 9 5.67 7.98 -7.94
N HIS A 10 6.39 7.06 -8.56
CA HIS A 10 7.05 7.30 -9.85
C HIS A 10 6.50 6.39 -10.96
N GLY A 11 5.61 5.44 -10.64
CA GLY A 11 5.02 4.51 -11.60
C GLY A 11 6.00 3.55 -12.24
N ARG A 12 7.26 3.52 -11.77
CA ARG A 12 8.33 2.66 -12.28
C ARG A 12 8.25 1.23 -11.72
N ASP A 13 7.56 1.04 -10.59
CA ASP A 13 7.38 -0.26 -9.94
C ASP A 13 6.19 -1.07 -10.52
N ALA A 14 5.58 -0.59 -11.61
CA ALA A 14 4.39 -1.20 -12.19
C ALA A 14 4.53 -2.69 -12.57
N THR A 15 5.76 -3.19 -12.76
CA THR A 15 6.07 -4.60 -13.03
C THR A 15 6.29 -5.44 -11.77
N ALA A 16 6.64 -4.81 -10.64
CA ALA A 16 6.78 -5.46 -9.35
C ALA A 16 5.45 -5.58 -8.57
N LEU A 17 4.43 -4.83 -8.99
CA LEU A 17 3.07 -4.85 -8.45
C LEU A 17 2.18 -5.75 -9.30
N THR A 18 2.11 -7.03 -8.92
CA THR A 18 1.46 -8.09 -9.71
C THR A 18 -0.05 -8.11 -9.55
N GLU A 19 -0.55 -7.69 -8.40
CA GLU A 19 -1.97 -7.76 -8.06
C GLU A 19 -2.71 -6.47 -8.42
N ARG A 20 -4.03 -6.59 -8.63
CA ARG A 20 -4.90 -5.48 -9.02
C ARG A 20 -6.16 -5.44 -8.17
N ARG A 21 -6.49 -4.25 -7.65
CA ARG A 21 -7.71 -4.01 -6.89
C ARG A 21 -8.44 -2.76 -7.40
N PRO A 22 -9.76 -2.81 -7.64
CA PRO A 22 -10.56 -1.61 -7.89
C PRO A 22 -10.51 -0.66 -6.69
N LEU A 23 -10.28 0.62 -6.95
CA LEU A 23 -10.27 1.69 -5.96
C LEU A 23 -11.06 2.90 -6.49
N GLY A 24 -12.38 2.85 -6.28
CA GLY A 24 -13.32 3.79 -6.91
C GLY A 24 -13.26 3.67 -8.44
N ALA A 25 -13.05 4.80 -9.12
CA ALA A 25 -12.93 4.87 -10.58
C ALA A 25 -11.53 4.51 -11.12
N THR A 26 -10.61 4.08 -10.25
CA THR A 26 -9.21 3.77 -10.61
C THR A 26 -8.87 2.32 -10.27
N ILE A 27 -7.79 1.80 -10.85
CA ILE A 27 -7.23 0.49 -10.49
C ILE A 27 -5.94 0.73 -9.72
N ALA A 28 -5.92 0.25 -8.47
CA ALA A 28 -4.70 0.16 -7.69
C ALA A 28 -3.94 -1.11 -8.07
N ARG A 29 -2.63 -1.00 -8.26
CA ARG A 29 -1.74 -2.16 -8.39
C ARG A 29 -1.00 -2.34 -7.08
N TYR A 30 -0.86 -3.56 -6.62
CA TYR A 30 -0.21 -3.81 -5.35
C TYR A 30 0.63 -5.10 -5.35
N ARG A 31 1.47 -5.21 -4.34
CA ARG A 31 2.05 -6.48 -3.91
C ARG A 31 1.96 -6.57 -2.40
N MET A 32 1.87 -7.79 -1.89
CA MET A 32 1.99 -8.06 -0.46
C MET A 32 3.15 -9.03 -0.26
N THR A 33 4.01 -8.73 0.71
CA THR A 33 5.12 -9.59 1.12
C THR A 33 4.96 -9.93 2.59
N ARG A 34 5.35 -11.15 2.96
CA ARG A 34 5.36 -11.64 4.34
C ARG A 34 6.77 -12.07 4.67
N GLU A 35 7.30 -11.52 5.75
CA GLU A 35 8.66 -11.77 6.19
C GLU A 35 8.66 -12.03 7.70
N THR A 36 9.37 -13.08 8.12
CA THR A 36 9.56 -13.35 9.54
C THR A 36 10.67 -12.44 10.08
N VAL A 37 10.31 -11.43 10.86
CA VAL A 37 11.26 -10.48 11.47
C VAL A 37 11.52 -10.86 12.92
N GLY A 38 12.57 -11.66 13.13
CA GLY A 38 13.10 -11.99 14.45
C GLY A 38 12.09 -12.65 15.40
N SER A 39 12.28 -12.47 16.71
CA SER A 39 11.45 -13.09 17.77
C SER A 39 10.09 -12.41 17.97
N GLY A 40 9.74 -11.39 17.19
CA GLY A 40 8.52 -10.57 17.37
C GLY A 40 7.35 -10.97 16.47
N GLY A 41 7.45 -12.07 15.71
CA GLY A 41 6.37 -12.53 14.83
C GLY A 41 6.56 -12.18 13.35
N GLU A 42 5.52 -12.42 12.56
CA GLU A 42 5.53 -12.20 11.11
C GLU A 42 5.15 -10.74 10.80
N GLU A 43 5.96 -10.06 9.99
CA GLU A 43 5.60 -8.78 9.40
C GLU A 43 5.03 -9.02 8.01
N THR A 44 3.85 -8.47 7.78
CA THR A 44 3.31 -8.35 6.43
C THR A 44 3.45 -6.91 5.97
N ALA A 45 3.98 -6.73 4.76
CA ALA A 45 4.09 -5.44 4.10
C ALA A 45 3.21 -5.41 2.84
N LEU A 46 2.52 -4.29 2.64
CA LEU A 46 1.68 -3.96 1.50
C LEU A 46 2.26 -2.75 0.79
N ILE A 47 2.58 -2.90 -0.50
CA ILE A 47 2.99 -1.78 -1.36
C ILE A 47 1.94 -1.62 -2.45
N VAL A 48 1.46 -0.40 -2.64
CA VAL A 48 0.41 -0.07 -3.60
C VAL A 48 0.81 1.17 -4.40
N GLU A 49 0.53 1.16 -5.71
CA GLU A 49 0.54 2.37 -6.53
C GLU A 49 -0.82 2.57 -7.21
N VAL A 50 -1.27 3.83 -7.28
CA VAL A 50 -2.47 4.23 -8.00
C VAL A 50 -2.24 5.52 -8.77
N GLN A 51 -2.77 5.58 -9.99
CA GLN A 51 -2.77 6.78 -10.84
C GLN A 51 -3.94 7.67 -10.44
N ARG A 52 -3.68 8.91 -10.02
CA ARG A 52 -4.71 9.91 -9.67
C ARG A 52 -4.28 11.33 -10.00
N GLY A 53 -5.19 12.08 -10.65
CA GLY A 53 -5.01 13.52 -10.87
C GLY A 53 -3.75 13.88 -11.66
N GLY A 54 -3.34 13.02 -12.60
CA GLY A 54 -2.11 13.23 -13.39
C GLY A 54 -0.81 12.82 -12.69
N GLY A 55 -0.87 12.35 -11.44
CA GLY A 55 0.27 11.82 -10.69
C GLY A 55 0.08 10.38 -10.23
N VAL A 56 1.15 9.81 -9.67
CA VAL A 56 1.12 8.50 -9.01
C VAL A 56 1.17 8.71 -7.50
N ILE A 57 0.31 8.02 -6.78
CA ILE A 57 0.39 7.93 -5.32
C ILE A 57 0.89 6.53 -4.98
N ARG A 58 1.93 6.47 -4.15
CA ARG A 58 2.44 5.24 -3.56
C ARG A 58 1.98 5.16 -2.11
N LEU A 59 1.45 4.00 -1.72
CA LEU A 59 1.17 3.63 -0.34
C LEU A 59 2.08 2.48 0.05
N GLU A 60 2.66 2.59 1.23
CA GLU A 60 3.40 1.52 1.90
C GLU A 60 2.75 1.33 3.27
N ALA A 61 2.31 0.12 3.57
CA ALA A 61 1.77 -0.23 4.88
C ALA A 61 2.41 -1.51 5.40
N SER A 62 2.62 -1.59 6.70
CA SER A 62 3.15 -2.78 7.36
C SER A 62 2.39 -3.06 8.65
N ALA A 63 2.35 -4.32 9.02
CA ALA A 63 1.84 -4.74 10.32
C ALA A 63 2.49 -6.03 10.76
N GLN A 64 2.85 -6.07 12.04
CA GLN A 64 3.40 -7.24 12.71
C GLN A 64 2.30 -7.98 13.47
N ARG A 65 2.27 -9.30 13.33
CA ARG A 65 1.32 -10.20 13.99
C ARG A 65 2.04 -11.44 14.51
N ASP A 66 1.78 -11.77 15.78
CA ASP A 66 2.32 -12.98 16.41
C ASP A 66 1.58 -14.26 16.01
N ASP A 67 0.32 -14.15 15.59
CA ASP A 67 -0.56 -15.29 15.28
C ASP A 67 -0.49 -15.75 13.80
N GLY A 68 0.34 -15.08 12.97
CA GLY A 68 0.45 -15.38 11.53
C GLY A 68 -0.79 -15.07 10.69
N ALA A 69 -1.85 -14.52 11.31
CA ALA A 69 -3.03 -14.04 10.60
C ALA A 69 -2.68 -12.84 9.71
N GLU A 70 -3.22 -12.81 8.49
CA GLU A 70 -3.06 -11.66 7.59
C GLU A 70 -3.62 -10.39 8.26
N PRO A 71 -2.86 -9.30 8.32
CA PRO A 71 -3.36 -8.06 8.90
C PRO A 71 -4.43 -7.42 8.02
N ASP A 72 -5.43 -6.83 8.68
CA ASP A 72 -6.44 -6.04 7.99
C ASP A 72 -5.85 -4.69 7.56
N PHE A 73 -5.60 -4.56 6.26
CA PHE A 73 -5.14 -3.32 5.65
C PHE A 73 -6.27 -2.39 5.20
N GLU A 74 -7.53 -2.64 5.57
CA GLU A 74 -8.66 -1.74 5.26
C GLU A 74 -8.34 -0.27 5.57
N PRO A 75 -7.74 0.09 6.72
CA PRO A 75 -7.37 1.49 7.00
C PRO A 75 -6.40 2.08 5.96
N ALA A 76 -5.47 1.29 5.44
CA ALA A 76 -4.55 1.71 4.39
C ALA A 76 -5.28 1.94 3.06
N TRP A 77 -6.20 1.04 2.70
CA TRP A 77 -7.03 1.18 1.50
C TRP A 77 -7.94 2.41 1.58
N SER A 78 -8.54 2.68 2.74
CA SER A 78 -9.35 3.87 2.98
C SER A 78 -8.54 5.16 2.91
N ALA A 79 -7.33 5.18 3.47
CA ALA A 79 -6.42 6.31 3.33
C ALA A 79 -6.06 6.55 1.85
N LEU A 80 -5.73 5.51 1.09
CA LEU A 80 -5.41 5.64 -0.33
C LEU A 80 -6.62 6.07 -1.17
N ALA A 81 -7.82 5.60 -0.84
CA ALA A 81 -9.06 5.97 -1.53
C ALA A 81 -9.36 7.47 -1.44
N THR A 82 -8.93 8.13 -0.38
CA THR A 82 -9.13 9.57 -0.15
C THR A 82 -7.92 10.42 -0.53
N ALA A 83 -6.73 9.81 -0.64
CA ALA A 83 -5.50 10.50 -1.01
C ALA A 83 -5.61 11.19 -2.39
N ARG A 84 -5.01 12.37 -2.46
CA ARG A 84 -4.89 13.21 -3.66
C ARG A 84 -3.52 13.87 -3.68
N CYS A 85 -2.87 13.89 -4.84
CA CYS A 85 -1.75 14.80 -5.06
C CYS A 85 -2.32 16.22 -5.16
N THR A 86 -1.82 17.12 -4.33
CA THR A 86 -2.00 18.56 -4.52
C THR A 86 -0.76 19.09 -5.22
N GLU A 87 -0.92 19.83 -6.31
CA GLU A 87 0.20 20.58 -6.88
C GLU A 87 0.68 21.59 -5.82
N THR A 88 1.91 21.43 -5.36
CA THR A 88 2.58 22.48 -4.57
C THR A 88 2.99 23.55 -5.57
N ARG A 89 2.22 24.64 -5.62
CA ARG A 89 2.49 25.81 -6.44
C ARG A 89 3.68 26.62 -5.92
#